data_AF-A0A1X1X7I5-F1
#
_entry.id   AF-A0A1X1X7I5-F1
#
_cell.length_a   1.000
_cell.length_b   1.000
_cell.length_c   1.000
_cell.angle_alpha   90.00
_cell.angle_beta   90.00
_cell.angle_gamma   90.00
#
_symmetry.space_group_name_H-M   'P 1'
#
loop_
_entity.id
_entity.type
_entity.pdbx_description
1 polymer ?
#
loop_
_entity_poly.entity_id
_entity_poly.type
_entity_poly.pdbx_seq_one_letter_code
_entity_poly.pdbx_strand_id
1 'polypeptide(L)'
;MLRLLTIVACGTRTVVDAVFGAYRVGETTYAPDLLRCLRPGMLLLADRNFAVTALVEQIASTHAALLIRCKDARVLPRSRRCRTGRGWLGWER
;
A
#
# COMPACT_ATOMS: atom_id res chain seq x y z
N MET A 1 -17.18 10.82 -15.43
CA MET A 1 -16.87 9.65 -14.58
C MET A 1 -15.95 10.07 -13.45
N LEU A 2 -16.24 9.58 -12.24
CA LEU A 2 -15.53 9.87 -11.00
C LEU A 2 -14.59 8.70 -10.66
N ARG A 3 -13.43 9.00 -10.09
CA ARG A 3 -12.53 8.04 -9.46
C ARG A 3 -12.61 8.22 -7.95
N LEU A 4 -12.77 7.11 -7.24
CA LEU A 4 -12.68 7.04 -5.79
C LEU A 4 -11.50 6.14 -5.45
N LEU A 5 -10.61 6.62 -4.59
CA LEU A 5 -9.53 5.83 -4.00
C LEU A 5 -9.67 5.88 -2.48
N THR A 6 -9.54 4.73 -1.83
CA THR A 6 -9.76 4.60 -0.38
C THR A 6 -8.71 3.72 0.29
N ILE A 7 -8.47 3.99 1.58
CA ILE A 7 -7.81 3.05 2.48
C ILE A 7 -8.89 2.42 3.35
N VAL A 8 -8.91 1.09 3.40
CA VAL A 8 -9.93 0.31 4.11
C VAL A 8 -9.27 -0.70 5.04
N ALA A 9 -9.78 -0.80 6.27
CA ALA A 9 -9.34 -1.81 7.23
C ALA A 9 -9.82 -3.21 6.80
N CYS A 10 -8.89 -4.17 6.65
CA CYS A 10 -9.21 -5.50 6.11
C CYS A 10 -10.19 -6.33 6.98
N GLY A 11 -10.22 -6.11 8.30
CA GLY A 11 -11.10 -6.85 9.23
C GLY A 11 -12.51 -6.24 9.33
N THR A 12 -12.58 -5.00 9.79
CA THR A 12 -13.84 -4.29 10.05
C THR A 12 -14.47 -3.68 8.80
N ARG A 13 -13.75 -3.67 7.66
CA ARG A 13 -14.16 -3.02 6.41
C ARG A 13 -14.44 -1.52 6.56
N THR A 14 -13.89 -0.90 7.60
CA THR A 14 -14.01 0.54 7.86
C THR A 14 -13.20 1.32 6.82
N VAL A 15 -13.81 2.32 6.18
CA VAL A 15 -13.09 3.30 5.38
C VAL A 15 -12.33 4.22 6.33
N VAL A 16 -11.00 4.21 6.21
CA VAL A 16 -10.10 5.02 7.04
C VAL A 16 -9.92 6.40 6.42
N ASP A 17 -9.78 6.44 5.08
CA ASP A 17 -9.66 7.68 4.33
C ASP A 17 -10.09 7.48 2.87
N ALA A 18 -10.47 8.57 2.20
CA ALA A 18 -10.99 8.58 0.85
C ALA A 18 -10.63 9.88 0.10
N VAL A 19 -10.37 9.74 -1.20
CA VAL A 19 -10.16 10.85 -2.13
C VAL A 19 -10.98 10.62 -3.39
N PHE A 20 -11.58 11.71 -3.88
CA PHE A 20 -12.40 11.72 -5.09
C PHE A 20 -11.73 12.58 -6.15
N GLY A 21 -11.85 12.19 -7.41
CA GLY A 21 -11.30 13.00 -8.49
C GLY A 21 -11.71 12.56 -9.88
N ALA A 22 -11.21 13.27 -10.89
CA ALA A 22 -11.50 12.96 -12.28
C ALA A 22 -10.91 11.60 -12.69
N TYR A 23 -11.69 10.79 -13.41
CA TYR A 23 -11.25 9.47 -13.90
C TYR A 23 -10.03 9.53 -14.83
N ARG A 24 -9.83 10.68 -15.50
CA ARG A 24 -8.68 10.96 -16.39
C ARG A 24 -7.34 11.03 -15.66
N VAL A 25 -7.36 11.24 -14.35
CA VAL A 25 -6.16 11.29 -13.51
C VAL A 25 -5.92 9.89 -12.92
N GLY A 26 -4.65 9.47 -12.90
CA GLY A 26 -4.25 8.15 -12.42
C GLY A 26 -4.45 7.96 -10.91
N GLU A 27 -4.69 6.72 -10.48
CA GLU A 27 -4.74 6.33 -9.06
C GLU A 27 -3.51 6.75 -8.27
N THR A 28 -2.33 6.56 -8.85
CA THR A 28 -1.05 6.85 -8.20
C THR A 28 -0.85 8.34 -7.94
N THR A 29 -1.53 9.21 -8.69
CA THR A 29 -1.53 10.67 -8.47
C THR A 29 -2.32 11.04 -7.21
N TYR A 30 -3.38 10.30 -6.90
CA TYR A 30 -4.23 10.54 -5.71
C TYR A 30 -3.74 9.81 -4.45
N ALA A 31 -2.91 8.77 -4.60
CA ALA A 31 -2.42 7.98 -3.48
C ALA A 31 -1.73 8.80 -2.35
N PRO A 32 -0.91 9.83 -2.64
CA PRO A 32 -0.29 10.67 -1.61
C PRO A 32 -1.30 11.32 -0.65
N ASP A 33 -2.47 11.71 -1.14
CA ASP A 33 -3.50 12.40 -0.36
C ASP A 33 -4.07 11.52 0.77
N LEU A 34 -3.97 10.19 0.61
CA LEU A 34 -4.44 9.21 1.58
C LEU A 34 -3.37 8.84 2.62
N LEU A 35 -2.10 9.15 2.38
CA LEU A 35 -1.01 8.77 3.28
C LEU A 35 -1.10 9.48 4.64
N ARG A 36 -1.83 10.60 4.71
CA ARG A 36 -2.09 11.33 5.95
C ARG A 36 -2.88 10.54 6.99
N CYS A 37 -3.50 9.40 6.63
CA CYS A 37 -4.16 8.53 7.59
C CYS A 37 -3.26 7.39 8.11
N LEU A 38 -2.10 7.16 7.48
CA LEU A 38 -1.15 6.14 7.89
C LEU A 38 -0.38 6.56 9.14
N ARG A 39 -0.18 5.61 10.05
CA ARG A 39 0.49 5.83 11.33
C ARG A 39 1.53 4.73 11.58
N PRO A 40 2.54 4.99 12.44
CA PRO A 40 3.42 3.95 12.95
C PRO A 40 2.62 2.77 13.49
N GLY A 41 3.04 1.55 13.16
CA GLY A 41 2.36 0.32 13.57
C GLY A 41 1.24 -0.16 12.64
N MET A 42 0.86 0.61 11.61
CA MET A 42 -0.05 0.12 10.57
C MET A 42 0.68 -0.75 9.53
N LEU A 43 0.00 -1.76 8.99
CA LEU A 43 0.42 -2.50 7.80
C LEU A 43 -0.48 -2.12 6.63
N LEU A 44 0.07 -1.42 5.64
CA LEU A 44 -0.61 -1.10 4.39
C LEU A 44 -0.42 -2.24 3.39
N LEU A 45 -1.53 -2.75 2.85
CA LEU A 45 -1.56 -3.69 1.75
C LEU A 45 -1.84 -2.94 0.45
N ALA A 46 -0.93 -3.06 -0.52
CA ALA A 46 -1.04 -2.34 -1.80
C ALA A 46 -0.92 -3.27 -3.00
N ASP A 47 -1.64 -2.93 -4.07
CA ASP A 47 -1.55 -3.64 -5.35
C ASP A 47 -0.34 -3.16 -6.19
N ARG A 48 0.00 -3.94 -7.23
CA ARG A 48 1.08 -3.67 -8.18
C ARG A 48 1.02 -2.33 -8.89
N ASN A 49 -0.17 -1.71 -8.99
CA ASN A 49 -0.29 -0.36 -9.56
C ASN A 49 0.43 0.70 -8.70
N PHE A 50 0.52 0.48 -7.38
CA PHE A 50 1.13 1.40 -6.42
C PHE A 50 2.62 1.13 -6.19
N ALA A 51 3.22 0.16 -6.89
CA ALA A 51 4.62 -0.24 -6.74
C ALA A 51 5.59 0.73 -7.43
N VAL A 52 5.38 2.03 -7.23
CA VAL A 52 6.18 3.14 -7.76
C VAL A 52 7.14 3.59 -6.66
N THR A 53 8.43 3.72 -6.97
CA THR A 53 9.48 4.04 -5.99
C THR A 53 9.13 5.24 -5.12
N ALA A 54 8.72 6.36 -5.73
CA ALA A 54 8.34 7.57 -4.99
C ALA A 54 7.19 7.33 -4.00
N LEU A 55 6.19 6.51 -4.36
CA LEU A 55 5.07 6.22 -3.47
C LEU A 55 5.50 5.30 -2.32
N VAL A 56 6.37 4.33 -2.60
CA VAL A 56 6.96 3.45 -1.59
C VAL A 56 7.77 4.26 -0.56
N GLU A 57 8.57 5.22 -1.01
CA GLU A 57 9.33 6.12 -0.15
C GLU A 57 8.41 7.00 0.71
N GLN A 58 7.35 7.56 0.11
CA GLN A 58 6.37 8.34 0.85
C GLN A 58 5.65 7.51 1.92
N ILE A 59 5.22 6.29 1.60
CA ILE A 59 4.62 5.37 2.57
C ILE A 59 5.62 5.07 3.69
N ALA A 60 6.88 4.77 3.36
CA ALA A 60 7.91 4.49 4.35
C ALA A 60 8.15 5.67 5.30
N SER A 61 8.04 6.92 4.81
CA SER A 61 8.18 8.13 5.64
C SER A 61 7.08 8.27 6.70
N THR A 62 5.93 7.60 6.52
CA THR A 62 4.85 7.55 7.54
C THR A 62 5.13 6.58 8.69
N HIS A 63 6.24 5.83 8.61
CA HIS A 63 6.60 4.72 9.51
C HIS A 63 5.57 3.58 9.55
N ALA A 64 4.65 3.51 8.59
CA ALA A 64 3.82 2.34 8.36
C ALA A 64 4.63 1.24 7.67
N ALA A 65 4.34 -0.02 8.00
CA ALA A 65 4.82 -1.16 7.23
C ALA A 65 4.06 -1.26 5.90
N LEU A 66 4.74 -1.68 4.84
CA LEU A 66 4.16 -1.85 3.51
C LEU A 66 4.35 -3.28 3.02
N LEU A 67 3.25 -3.92 2.64
CA LEU A 67 3.26 -5.15 1.84
C LEU A 67 2.63 -4.85 0.48
N ILE A 68 3.43 -4.96 -0.57
CA ILE A 68 3.01 -4.61 -1.93
C ILE A 68 3.24 -5.75 -2.90
N ARG A 69 2.22 -6.05 -3.71
CA ARG A 69 2.36 -6.97 -4.83
C ARG A 69 3.20 -6.30 -5.92
N CYS A 70 4.32 -6.88 -6.32
CA CYS A 70 5.12 -6.34 -7.43
C CYS A 70 4.66 -6.92 -8.78
N LYS A 71 4.96 -6.21 -9.89
CA LYS A 71 4.84 -6.78 -11.24
C LYS A 71 5.93 -7.84 -11.44
N ASP A 72 5.60 -8.93 -12.15
CA ASP A 72 6.53 -10.04 -12.37
C ASP A 72 7.81 -9.63 -13.12
N ALA A 73 7.71 -8.63 -14.00
CA ALA A 73 8.85 -8.09 -14.73
C ALA A 73 9.80 -7.22 -13.88
N ARG A 74 9.44 -6.89 -12.64
CA ARG A 74 10.27 -6.05 -11.76
C ARG A 74 11.31 -6.90 -11.05
N VAL A 75 12.56 -6.82 -11.51
CA VAL A 75 13.70 -7.49 -10.86
C VAL A 75 14.09 -6.69 -9.60
N LEU A 76 13.89 -7.29 -8.43
CA LEU A 76 14.30 -6.72 -7.15
C LEU A 76 15.29 -7.67 -6.47
N PRO A 77 16.38 -7.16 -5.86
CA PRO A 77 17.27 -7.99 -5.08
C PRO A 77 16.48 -8.59 -3.91
N ARG A 78 16.51 -9.93 -3.80
CA ARG A 78 15.77 -10.64 -2.76
C ARG A 78 16.57 -10.58 -1.46
N SER A 79 16.13 -9.76 -0.50
CA SER A 79 16.83 -9.61 0.79
C SER A 79 16.70 -10.86 1.67
N ARG A 80 15.48 -11.36 1.85
CA ARG A 80 15.19 -12.57 2.62
C ARG A 80 13.92 -13.22 2.09
N ARG A 81 13.90 -14.56 2.04
CA ARG A 81 12.66 -15.30 1.81
C ARG A 81 11.99 -15.51 3.16
N CYS A 82 10.79 -14.95 3.36
CA CYS A 82 9.98 -15.32 4.52
C CYS A 82 9.52 -16.77 4.36
N ARG A 83 9.65 -17.58 5.42
CA ARG A 83 9.14 -18.95 5.44
C ARG A 83 7.63 -18.87 5.22
N THR A 84 7.12 -19.57 4.22
CA THR A 84 5.69 -19.70 3.98
C THR A 84 5.10 -20.57 5.09
N GLY A 85 4.80 -19.97 6.25
CA GLY A 85 3.76 -20.49 7.14
C GLY A 85 2.40 -20.35 6.44
N ARG A 86 1.35 -21.00 6.97
CA ARG A 86 -0.01 -20.94 6.38
C ARG A 86 -0.65 -19.52 6.37
N GLY A 87 0.11 -18.47 6.71
CA GLY A 87 -0.28 -17.07 6.63
C GLY A 87 0.92 -16.21 6.19
N TRP A 88 0.64 -15.20 5.36
CA TRP A 88 1.62 -14.32 4.72
C TRP A 88 2.33 -13.34 5.66
N LEU A 89 1.98 -13.34 6.95
CA LEU A 89 2.46 -12.41 7.97
C LEU A 89 3.29 -13.17 9.01
N GLY A 90 4.54 -13.47 8.68
CA GLY A 90 5.51 -13.95 9.65
C GLY A 90 6.17 -12.75 10.35
N TRP A 91 5.63 -12.35 11.50
CA TRP A 91 6.27 -11.41 12.41
C TRP A 91 6.84 -12.20 13.60
N GLU A 92 8.17 -12.27 13.72
CA GLU A 92 8.81 -12.70 14.97
C GLU A 92 8.77 -11.51 15.94
N ARG A 93 8.29 -11.76 17.16
CA ARG A 93 8.39 -10.80 18.27
C ARG A 93 9.84 -10.55 18.62
#